data_AF-A0A7C5FMY0-F1
#
_entry.id   AF-A0A7C5FMY0-F1
#
_cell.length_a   1.000
_cell.length_b   1.000
_cell.length_c   1.000
_cell.angle_alpha   90.00
_cell.angle_beta   90.00
_cell.angle_gamma   90.00
#
_symmetry.space_group_name_H-M   'P 1'
#
loop_
_entity.id
_entity.type
_entity.pdbx_description
1 polymer ?
#
loop_
_entity_poly.entity_id
_entity_poly.type
_entity_poly.pdbx_seq_one_letter_code
_entity_poly.pdbx_strand_id
1 'polypeptide(L)'
;MDYLENARGILSARRDARIASVDLETLMPPGTKFLSGERIIAISISWIDRELRSKVYIAEGDSEDSEYSILSLLNEKLGEISPDIIIGYNHTGYDIPLIQMKIKRMSYSQRLRNIERVLGTAYCLDMMYVISDDLGKYDGDYYIRRLDDVVTHEKYEHLPLSRAKNLVHIDGMSKADAINYLWKNDRDKFVKYCIGDTRDLILIFMDMLGLGFPKL
;
A
#
# COMPACT_ATOMS: atom_id res chain seq x y z
N MET A 1 -3.09 20.80 -8.11
CA MET A 1 -3.70 20.89 -6.75
C MET A 1 -5.20 20.60 -6.76
N ASP A 2 -5.71 19.77 -7.66
CA ASP A 2 -7.15 19.41 -7.71
C ASP A 2 -7.43 18.10 -6.92
N TYR A 3 -6.42 17.23 -6.79
CA TYR A 3 -6.59 15.89 -6.21
C TYR A 3 -6.86 15.87 -4.69
N LEU A 4 -6.19 16.72 -3.88
CA LEU A 4 -6.47 16.81 -2.44
C LEU A 4 -7.81 17.47 -2.17
N GLU A 5 -8.23 18.44 -2.99
CA GLU A 5 -9.56 19.04 -2.89
C GLU A 5 -10.65 18.02 -3.25
N ASN A 6 -10.42 17.18 -4.26
CA ASN A 6 -11.33 16.06 -4.57
C ASN A 6 -11.42 15.06 -3.40
N ALA A 7 -10.29 14.71 -2.79
CA ALA A 7 -10.29 13.88 -1.59
C ALA A 7 -11.05 14.54 -0.42
N ARG A 8 -10.82 15.83 -0.15
CA ARG A 8 -11.58 16.61 0.85
C ARG A 8 -13.08 16.62 0.53
N GLY A 9 -13.44 16.77 -0.74
CA GLY A 9 -14.81 16.73 -1.22
C GLY A 9 -15.49 15.40 -0.89
N ILE A 10 -14.83 14.29 -1.14
CA ILE A 10 -15.33 12.94 -0.80
C ILE A 10 -15.51 12.80 0.72
N LEU A 11 -14.49 13.18 1.50
CA LEU A 11 -14.51 13.07 2.96
C LEU A 11 -15.56 13.97 3.62
N SER A 12 -15.81 15.15 3.05
CA SER A 12 -16.81 16.10 3.56
C SER A 12 -18.24 15.75 3.15
N ALA A 13 -18.43 15.16 1.96
CA ALA A 13 -19.73 14.71 1.49
C ALA A 13 -20.24 13.47 2.23
N ARG A 14 -19.33 12.66 2.81
CA ARG A 14 -19.66 11.41 3.49
C ARG A 14 -19.08 11.38 4.90
N ARG A 15 -19.95 11.50 5.89
CA ARG A 15 -19.57 11.44 7.31
C ARG A 15 -18.85 10.14 7.71
N ASP A 16 -19.11 9.06 6.98
CA ASP A 16 -18.53 7.74 7.18
C ASP A 16 -17.54 7.35 6.07
N ALA A 17 -16.94 8.32 5.38
CA ALA A 17 -15.98 8.06 4.32
C ALA A 17 -14.81 7.20 4.82
N ARG A 18 -14.44 6.18 4.05
CA ARG A 18 -13.40 5.21 4.44
C ARG A 18 -12.19 5.35 3.55
N ILE A 19 -11.02 5.42 4.19
CA ILE A 19 -9.72 5.48 3.52
C ILE A 19 -9.01 4.15 3.77
N ALA A 20 -8.45 3.56 2.72
CA ALA A 20 -7.56 2.42 2.82
C ALA A 20 -6.23 2.69 2.10
N SER A 21 -5.13 2.27 2.69
CA SER A 21 -3.82 2.20 2.03
C SER A 21 -3.48 0.74 1.74
N VAL A 22 -3.02 0.45 0.52
CA VAL A 22 -2.65 -0.90 0.08
C VAL A 22 -1.24 -0.89 -0.51
N ASP A 23 -0.47 -1.93 -0.22
CA ASP A 23 0.87 -2.17 -0.76
C ASP A 23 1.12 -3.67 -0.94
N LEU A 24 1.84 -4.05 -1.99
CA LEU A 24 2.20 -5.41 -2.34
C LEU A 24 3.70 -5.65 -2.19
N GLU A 25 4.04 -6.80 -1.63
CA GLU A 25 5.39 -7.33 -1.70
C GLU A 25 5.43 -8.53 -2.64
N THR A 26 6.40 -8.50 -3.55
CA THR A 26 6.49 -9.46 -4.65
C THR A 26 7.86 -10.12 -4.72
N LEU A 27 7.88 -11.34 -5.25
CA LEU A 27 9.09 -11.98 -5.73
C LEU A 27 9.13 -11.93 -7.25
N MET A 28 10.27 -11.54 -7.80
CA MET A 28 10.55 -11.65 -9.22
C MET A 28 11.36 -12.92 -9.47
N PRO A 29 10.82 -13.93 -10.16
CA PRO A 29 11.61 -15.07 -10.58
C PRO A 29 12.77 -14.62 -11.51
N PRO A 30 13.92 -15.31 -11.49
CA PRO A 30 15.02 -14.99 -12.40
C PRO A 30 14.55 -14.98 -13.87
N GLY A 31 14.87 -13.90 -14.59
CA GLY A 31 14.54 -13.75 -16.01
C GLY A 31 13.14 -13.22 -16.33
N THR A 32 12.31 -12.90 -15.33
CA THR A 32 11.02 -12.21 -15.58
C THR A 32 11.22 -10.71 -15.79
N LYS A 33 10.33 -10.09 -16.58
CA LYS A 33 10.29 -8.63 -16.75
C LYS A 33 9.27 -8.03 -15.77
N PHE A 34 9.41 -6.73 -15.55
CA PHE A 34 8.45 -5.91 -14.81
C PHE A 34 7.01 -6.14 -15.31
N LEU A 35 6.09 -6.38 -14.38
CA LEU A 35 4.68 -6.72 -14.58
C LEU A 35 4.44 -7.97 -15.45
N SER A 36 5.40 -8.88 -15.54
CA SER A 36 5.33 -10.01 -16.48
C SER A 36 5.50 -11.40 -15.83
N GLY A 37 5.57 -11.51 -14.50
CA GLY A 37 5.76 -12.82 -13.87
C GLY A 37 5.94 -12.82 -12.36
N GLU A 38 5.78 -11.66 -11.71
CA GLU A 38 5.96 -11.53 -10.28
C GLU A 38 4.91 -12.32 -9.50
N ARG A 39 5.34 -12.94 -8.40
CA ARG A 39 4.47 -13.57 -7.42
C ARG A 39 4.23 -12.60 -6.29
N ILE A 40 2.98 -12.25 -6.00
CA ILE A 40 2.63 -11.52 -4.78
C ILE A 40 2.80 -12.49 -3.61
N ILE A 41 3.69 -12.15 -2.67
CA ILE A 41 3.97 -12.93 -1.46
C ILE A 41 3.39 -12.31 -0.21
N ALA A 42 3.10 -11.01 -0.23
CA ALA A 42 2.30 -10.38 0.81
C ALA A 42 1.49 -9.20 0.27
N ILE A 43 0.40 -8.94 0.96
CA ILE A 43 -0.49 -7.80 0.75
C ILE A 43 -0.68 -7.14 2.09
N SER A 44 -0.27 -5.89 2.23
CA SER A 44 -0.60 -5.09 3.40
C SER A 44 -1.76 -4.17 3.09
N ILE A 45 -2.63 -3.99 4.08
CA ILE A 45 -3.71 -3.00 4.04
C ILE A 45 -3.81 -2.32 5.40
N SER A 46 -3.81 -1.00 5.38
CA SER A 46 -4.16 -0.17 6.53
C SER A 46 -5.43 0.62 6.21
N TRP A 47 -6.29 0.89 7.18
CA TRP A 47 -7.52 1.65 6.94
C TRP A 47 -7.98 2.40 8.19
N ILE A 48 -8.80 3.43 7.96
CA ILE A 48 -9.46 4.18 9.02
C ILE A 48 -10.93 3.78 9.07
N ASP A 49 -11.36 3.36 10.24
CA ASP A 49 -12.78 3.27 10.62
C ASP A 49 -13.00 4.21 11.83
N ARG A 50 -12.76 3.71 13.06
CA ARG A 50 -12.71 4.53 14.29
C ARG A 50 -11.29 4.78 14.79
N GLU A 51 -10.41 3.83 14.50
CA GLU A 51 -8.99 3.82 14.81
C GLU A 51 -8.24 3.38 13.56
N LEU A 52 -6.94 3.64 13.52
CA LEU A 52 -6.08 3.18 12.45
C LEU A 52 -5.81 1.68 12.63
N ARG A 53 -6.25 0.87 11.68
CA ARG A 53 -6.07 -0.58 11.69
C ARG A 53 -5.17 -1.02 10.55
N SER A 54 -4.43 -2.11 10.76
CA SER A 54 -3.56 -2.70 9.76
C SER A 54 -3.69 -4.21 9.73
N LYS A 55 -3.53 -4.81 8.56
CA LYS A 55 -3.53 -6.26 8.33
C LYS A 55 -2.52 -6.58 7.24
N VAL A 56 -1.82 -7.71 7.41
CA VAL A 56 -0.97 -8.28 6.36
C VAL A 56 -1.48 -9.68 6.04
N TYR A 57 -1.70 -9.95 4.76
CA TYR A 57 -1.95 -11.29 4.23
C TYR A 57 -0.64 -11.79 3.62
N ILE A 58 -0.15 -12.93 4.08
CA ILE A 58 1.16 -13.46 3.68
C ILE A 58 0.94 -14.82 3.04
N ALA A 59 1.54 -15.04 1.88
CA ALA A 59 1.52 -16.33 1.19
C ALA A 59 2.30 -17.36 2.00
N GLU A 60 1.73 -18.56 2.16
CA GLU A 60 2.41 -19.67 2.85
C GLU A 60 3.54 -20.29 2.01
N GLY A 61 3.57 -20.01 0.70
CA GLY A 61 4.63 -20.44 -0.20
C GLY A 61 4.60 -19.73 -1.55
N ASP A 62 5.59 -20.03 -2.40
CA ASP A 62 5.68 -19.48 -3.77
C ASP A 62 4.85 -20.34 -4.73
N SER A 63 3.52 -20.17 -4.69
CA SER A 63 2.59 -20.88 -5.57
C SER A 63 1.42 -20.00 -5.98
N GLU A 64 0.78 -20.35 -7.10
CA GLU A 64 -0.46 -19.70 -7.57
C GLU A 64 -1.58 -19.80 -6.55
N ASP A 65 -1.72 -20.95 -5.89
CA ASP A 65 -2.76 -21.15 -4.87
C ASP A 65 -2.51 -20.28 -3.63
N SER A 66 -1.26 -20.09 -3.22
CA SER A 66 -0.92 -19.22 -2.08
C SER A 66 -1.17 -17.75 -2.41
N GLU A 67 -0.78 -17.31 -3.61
CA GLU A 67 -1.07 -15.96 -4.10
C GLU A 67 -2.58 -15.72 -4.24
N TYR A 68 -3.32 -16.69 -4.79
CA TYR A 68 -4.78 -16.61 -4.89
C TYR A 68 -5.44 -16.52 -3.52
N SER A 69 -4.93 -17.27 -2.53
CA SER A 69 -5.47 -17.26 -1.16
C SER A 69 -5.36 -15.88 -0.53
N ILE A 70 -4.20 -15.22 -0.63
CA ILE A 70 -4.04 -13.86 -0.06
C ILE A 70 -4.83 -12.80 -0.83
N LEU A 71 -4.95 -12.94 -2.16
CA LEU A 71 -5.79 -12.06 -2.97
C LEU A 71 -7.28 -12.23 -2.63
N SER A 72 -7.72 -13.45 -2.31
CA SER A 72 -9.08 -13.74 -1.86
C SER A 72 -9.37 -13.09 -0.50
N LEU A 73 -8.40 -13.11 0.43
CA LEU A 73 -8.52 -12.41 1.72
C LEU A 73 -8.57 -10.89 1.54
N LEU A 74 -7.76 -10.32 0.64
CA LEU A 74 -7.87 -8.90 0.27
C LEU A 74 -9.26 -8.60 -0.31
N ASN A 75 -9.78 -9.46 -1.19
CA ASN A 75 -11.10 -9.31 -1.79
C ASN A 75 -12.22 -9.28 -0.74
N GLU A 76 -12.21 -10.17 0.23
CA GLU A 76 -13.18 -10.16 1.32
C GLU A 76 -13.06 -8.87 2.14
N LYS A 77 -11.83 -8.48 2.51
CA LYS A 77 -11.58 -7.27 3.30
C LYS A 77 -11.99 -5.99 2.59
N LEU A 78 -11.75 -5.86 1.29
CA LEU A 78 -12.24 -4.72 0.50
C LEU A 78 -13.76 -4.70 0.38
N GLY A 79 -14.42 -5.87 0.40
CA GLY A 79 -15.87 -5.95 0.50
C GLY A 79 -16.40 -5.40 1.83
N GLU A 80 -15.77 -5.81 2.94
CA GLU A 80 -16.09 -5.35 4.30
C GLU A 80 -15.86 -3.85 4.48
N ILE A 81 -14.66 -3.36 4.13
CA ILE A 81 -14.30 -1.95 4.28
C ILE A 81 -15.08 -1.11 3.28
N SER A 82 -15.16 -1.52 2.00
CA SER A 82 -15.70 -0.71 0.90
C SER A 82 -15.15 0.73 0.92
N PRO A 83 -13.82 0.92 0.74
CA PRO A 83 -13.20 2.23 0.85
C PRO A 83 -13.69 3.18 -0.25
N ASP A 84 -13.87 4.45 0.11
CA ASP A 84 -14.17 5.54 -0.82
C ASP A 84 -12.89 6.09 -1.46
N ILE A 85 -11.78 6.05 -0.71
CA ILE A 85 -10.45 6.46 -1.16
C ILE A 85 -9.46 5.32 -0.94
N ILE A 86 -8.70 5.00 -1.99
CA ILE A 86 -7.56 4.08 -1.90
C ILE A 86 -6.29 4.85 -2.15
N ILE A 87 -5.33 4.69 -1.26
CA ILE A 87 -4.00 5.27 -1.37
C ILE A 87 -2.93 4.17 -1.32
N GLY A 88 -1.69 4.55 -1.62
CA GLY A 88 -0.54 3.65 -1.70
C GLY A 88 0.60 4.38 -2.40
N TYR A 89 1.81 3.85 -2.38
CA TYR A 89 2.98 4.52 -2.95
C TYR A 89 3.36 3.90 -4.29
N ASN A 90 3.20 4.63 -5.39
CA ASN A 90 3.33 4.13 -6.76
C ASN A 90 2.33 3.00 -7.11
N HIS A 91 1.24 2.90 -6.35
CA HIS A 91 0.31 1.79 -6.46
C HIS A 91 -0.53 1.83 -7.74
N THR A 92 -0.71 3.01 -8.33
CA THR A 92 -1.36 3.14 -9.64
C THR A 92 -0.44 2.74 -10.79
N GLY A 93 0.88 2.87 -10.58
CA GLY A 93 1.92 2.48 -11.54
C GLY A 93 2.35 1.02 -11.45
N TYR A 94 2.11 0.34 -10.32
CA TYR A 94 2.57 -1.03 -10.10
C TYR A 94 1.49 -1.96 -9.53
N ASP A 95 1.05 -1.73 -8.29
CA ASP A 95 0.23 -2.67 -7.51
C ASP A 95 -1.14 -2.96 -8.15
N ILE A 96 -1.89 -1.90 -8.49
CA ILE A 96 -3.19 -2.00 -9.14
C ILE A 96 -3.06 -2.71 -10.50
N PRO A 97 -2.16 -2.28 -11.41
CA PRO A 97 -1.92 -3.00 -12.66
C PRO A 97 -1.62 -4.49 -12.45
N LEU A 98 -0.75 -4.84 -11.51
CA LEU A 98 -0.38 -6.22 -11.22
C LEU A 98 -1.60 -7.04 -10.78
N ILE A 99 -2.36 -6.56 -9.79
CA ILE A 99 -3.59 -7.22 -9.31
C ILE A 99 -4.60 -7.38 -10.44
N GLN A 100 -4.85 -6.34 -11.23
CA GLN A 100 -5.80 -6.38 -12.34
C GLN A 100 -5.38 -7.40 -13.41
N MET A 101 -4.08 -7.47 -13.74
CA MET A 101 -3.56 -8.46 -14.68
C MET A 101 -3.75 -9.88 -14.17
N LYS A 102 -3.51 -10.13 -12.87
CA LYS A 102 -3.74 -11.43 -12.24
C LYS A 102 -5.22 -11.82 -12.29
N ILE A 103 -6.12 -10.92 -11.88
CA ILE A 103 -7.57 -11.19 -11.89
C ILE A 103 -8.10 -11.44 -13.31
N LYS A 104 -7.62 -10.70 -14.31
CA LYS A 104 -8.03 -10.89 -15.72
C LYS A 104 -7.66 -12.26 -16.30
N ARG A 105 -6.67 -12.94 -15.73
CA ARG A 105 -6.26 -14.30 -16.12
C ARG A 105 -7.07 -15.39 -15.42
N MET A 106 -7.82 -15.06 -14.37
CA MET A 106 -8.63 -16.03 -13.63
C MET A 106 -9.88 -16.44 -14.41
N SER A 107 -10.38 -17.63 -14.13
CA SER A 107 -11.69 -18.06 -14.63
C SER A 107 -12.81 -17.18 -14.05
N TYR A 108 -13.96 -17.10 -14.73
CA TYR A 108 -15.07 -16.24 -14.32
C TYR A 108 -15.55 -16.51 -12.88
N SER A 109 -15.57 -17.79 -12.47
CA SER A 109 -15.99 -18.22 -11.12
C SER A 109 -14.98 -17.86 -10.03
N GLN A 110 -13.70 -17.70 -10.37
CA GLN A 110 -12.64 -17.33 -9.44
C GLN A 110 -12.40 -15.81 -9.35
N ARG A 111 -13.09 -14.99 -10.17
CA ARG A 111 -12.87 -13.54 -10.21
C ARG A 111 -13.16 -12.90 -8.86
N LEU A 112 -12.22 -12.07 -8.43
CA LEU A 112 -12.24 -11.37 -7.15
C LEU A 112 -13.04 -10.07 -7.26
N ARG A 113 -14.38 -10.20 -7.24
CA ARG A 113 -15.34 -9.13 -7.59
C ARG A 113 -15.27 -7.89 -6.71
N ASN A 114 -14.95 -8.02 -5.43
CA ASN A 114 -14.86 -6.85 -4.56
C ASN A 114 -13.64 -6.02 -4.92
N ILE A 115 -12.50 -6.65 -5.25
CA ILE A 115 -11.34 -5.92 -5.76
C ILE A 115 -11.72 -5.17 -7.03
N GLU A 116 -12.34 -5.86 -8.00
CA GLU A 116 -12.74 -5.23 -9.27
C GLU A 116 -13.69 -4.04 -9.06
N ARG A 117 -14.70 -4.23 -8.20
CA ARG A 117 -15.68 -3.19 -7.88
C ARG A 117 -15.00 -2.01 -7.19
N VAL A 118 -14.21 -2.26 -6.15
CA VAL A 118 -13.57 -1.22 -5.35
C VAL A 118 -12.57 -0.43 -6.18
N LEU A 119 -11.68 -1.09 -6.94
CA LEU A 119 -10.75 -0.39 -7.83
C LEU A 119 -11.44 0.38 -8.97
N GLY A 120 -12.65 -0.03 -9.36
CA GLY A 120 -13.45 0.65 -10.38
C GLY A 120 -14.34 1.79 -9.85
N THR A 121 -14.49 1.94 -8.53
CA THR A 121 -15.44 2.91 -7.93
C THR A 121 -14.82 3.83 -6.88
N ALA A 122 -13.77 3.39 -6.20
CA ALA A 122 -13.05 4.21 -5.23
C ALA A 122 -12.16 5.23 -5.94
N TYR A 123 -11.93 6.36 -5.27
CA TYR A 123 -10.94 7.35 -5.69
C TYR A 123 -9.53 6.83 -5.37
N CYS A 124 -8.83 6.31 -6.38
CA CYS A 124 -7.47 5.80 -6.24
C CYS A 124 -6.48 6.96 -6.40
N LEU A 125 -5.81 7.34 -5.31
CA LEU A 125 -4.92 8.49 -5.23
C LEU A 125 -3.49 8.06 -4.90
N ASP A 126 -2.61 8.10 -5.90
CA ASP A 126 -1.22 7.70 -5.73
C ASP A 126 -0.42 8.71 -4.90
N MET A 127 -0.01 8.28 -3.71
CA MET A 127 0.66 9.15 -2.76
C MET A 127 2.07 9.52 -3.20
N MET A 128 2.70 8.78 -4.13
CA MET A 128 4.03 9.11 -4.62
C MET A 128 4.07 10.53 -5.23
N TYR A 129 3.08 10.87 -6.05
CA TYR A 129 3.00 12.20 -6.68
C TYR A 129 2.48 13.27 -5.71
N VAL A 130 1.52 12.90 -4.84
CA VAL A 130 0.97 13.81 -3.82
C VAL A 130 2.06 14.28 -2.86
N ILE A 131 2.89 13.35 -2.39
CA ILE A 131 4.02 13.62 -1.50
C ILE A 131 5.09 14.44 -2.22
N SER A 132 5.40 14.12 -3.48
CA SER A 132 6.33 14.90 -4.31
C SER A 132 5.93 16.38 -4.37
N ASP A 133 4.64 16.65 -4.60
CA ASP A 133 4.10 18.02 -4.64
C ASP A 133 4.09 18.70 -3.27
N ASP A 134 3.83 17.97 -2.19
CA ASP A 134 3.83 18.51 -0.82
C ASP A 134 5.25 18.87 -0.37
N LEU A 135 6.21 17.98 -0.60
CA LEU A 135 7.63 18.21 -0.32
C LEU A 135 8.17 19.36 -1.17
N GLY A 136 7.84 19.42 -2.45
CA GLY A 136 8.25 20.52 -3.33
C GLY A 136 7.72 21.89 -2.90
N LYS A 137 6.58 21.96 -2.20
CA LYS A 137 6.11 23.22 -1.56
C LYS A 137 6.87 23.56 -0.29
N TYR A 138 7.40 22.56 0.39
CA TYR A 138 8.14 22.72 1.64
C TYR A 138 9.60 23.10 1.41
N ASP A 139 10.32 22.36 0.56
CA ASP A 139 11.77 22.52 0.33
C ASP A 139 12.14 23.03 -1.09
N GLY A 140 11.16 23.14 -2.00
CA GLY A 140 11.38 23.59 -3.38
C GLY A 140 11.71 22.48 -4.37
N ASP A 141 11.85 21.23 -3.93
CA ASP A 141 12.20 20.08 -4.74
C ASP A 141 11.00 19.14 -4.97
N TYR A 142 10.53 19.11 -6.22
CA TYR A 142 9.39 18.32 -6.67
C TYR A 142 9.78 16.93 -7.20
N TYR A 143 11.02 16.47 -6.99
CA TYR A 143 11.45 15.14 -7.41
C TYR A 143 10.77 14.04 -6.61
N ILE A 144 10.42 12.97 -7.33
CA ILE A 144 9.89 11.76 -6.72
C ILE A 144 11.00 11.06 -5.94
N ARG A 145 10.77 10.87 -4.65
CA ARG A 145 11.70 10.23 -3.71
C ARG A 145 11.32 8.77 -3.48
N ARG A 146 12.20 7.97 -2.87
CA ARG A 146 11.80 6.63 -2.41
C ARG A 146 11.03 6.79 -1.10
N LEU A 147 10.12 5.86 -0.82
CA LEU A 147 9.32 5.93 0.41
C LEU A 147 10.19 6.00 1.69
N ASP A 148 11.36 5.35 1.70
CA ASP A 148 12.32 5.41 2.81
C ASP A 148 12.86 6.83 3.05
N ASP A 149 13.18 7.54 1.96
CA ASP A 149 13.63 8.93 2.01
C ASP A 149 12.49 9.88 2.43
N VAL A 150 11.23 9.53 2.09
CA VAL A 150 10.04 10.28 2.48
C VAL A 150 9.76 10.17 3.98
N VAL A 151 9.72 8.95 4.53
CA VAL A 151 9.34 8.73 5.95
C VAL A 151 10.40 9.22 6.94
N THR A 152 11.61 9.54 6.44
CA THR A 152 12.70 10.13 7.21
C THR A 152 12.86 11.64 6.95
N HIS A 153 12.05 12.22 6.07
CA HIS A 153 12.13 13.65 5.75
C HIS A 153 11.69 14.53 6.92
N GLU A 154 12.39 15.65 7.16
CA GLU A 154 12.12 16.57 8.29
C GLU A 154 10.68 17.09 8.32
N LYS A 155 10.06 17.30 7.15
CA LYS A 155 8.64 17.70 7.00
C LYS A 155 7.65 16.79 7.74
N TYR A 156 8.01 15.52 7.92
CA TYR A 156 7.18 14.49 8.55
C TYR A 156 7.78 13.96 9.87
N GLU A 157 8.78 14.63 10.43
CA GLU A 157 9.42 14.21 11.69
C GLU A 157 8.42 14.19 12.86
N HIS A 158 7.48 15.14 12.87
CA HIS A 158 6.42 15.24 13.89
C HIS A 158 5.42 14.08 13.86
N LEU A 159 5.40 13.30 12.78
CA LEU A 159 4.50 12.17 12.64
C LEU A 159 5.06 10.91 13.33
N PRO A 160 4.19 10.10 13.97
CA PRO A 160 4.58 8.84 14.61
C PRO A 160 4.74 7.72 13.57
N LEU A 161 5.59 7.94 12.57
CA LEU A 161 5.86 6.99 11.50
C LEU A 161 6.69 5.81 12.00
N SER A 162 6.37 4.63 11.48
CA SER A 162 7.02 3.36 11.82
C SER A 162 8.45 3.31 11.29
N ARG A 163 8.72 3.93 10.13
CA ARG A 163 10.05 4.00 9.49
C ARG A 163 10.66 2.60 9.32
N ALA A 164 9.80 1.64 8.98
CA ALA A 164 10.12 0.22 8.98
C ALA A 164 10.95 -0.25 7.78
N LYS A 165 11.18 0.62 6.78
CA LYS A 165 11.99 0.32 5.59
C LYS A 165 13.43 -0.09 5.91
N ASN A 166 13.98 0.35 7.04
CA ASN A 166 15.29 -0.11 7.51
C ASN A 166 15.36 -1.61 7.86
N LEU A 167 14.23 -2.29 8.06
CA LEU A 167 14.21 -3.72 8.39
C LEU A 167 14.70 -4.61 7.24
N VAL A 168 14.66 -4.12 5.99
CA VAL A 168 15.18 -4.83 4.82
C VAL A 168 16.61 -4.43 4.45
N HIS A 169 17.27 -3.59 5.26
CA HIS A 169 18.70 -3.31 5.14
C HIS A 169 19.49 -4.35 5.94
N ILE A 170 19.76 -5.50 5.31
CA ILE A 170 20.54 -6.59 5.88
C ILE A 170 21.91 -6.64 5.19
N ASP A 171 22.99 -6.60 5.98
CA ASP A 171 24.36 -6.58 5.48
C ASP A 171 24.62 -7.76 4.53
N GLY A 172 25.13 -7.45 3.34
CA GLY A 172 25.45 -8.42 2.31
C GLY A 172 24.26 -8.94 1.49
N MET A 173 23.05 -8.42 1.69
CA MET A 173 21.85 -8.81 0.93
C MET A 173 21.37 -7.67 0.03
N SER A 174 20.88 -8.01 -1.17
CA SER A 174 20.06 -7.07 -1.94
C SER A 174 18.69 -6.89 -1.26
N LYS A 175 17.96 -5.81 -1.59
CA LYS A 175 16.61 -5.59 -1.05
C LYS A 175 15.68 -6.79 -1.33
N ALA A 176 15.74 -7.35 -2.53
CA ALA A 176 14.93 -8.51 -2.92
C ALA A 176 15.30 -9.77 -2.11
N ASP A 177 16.60 -9.99 -1.88
CA ASP A 177 17.08 -11.11 -1.07
C ASP A 177 16.68 -10.94 0.40
N ALA A 178 16.77 -9.73 0.94
CA ALA A 178 16.35 -9.41 2.30
C ALA A 178 14.84 -9.64 2.48
N ILE A 179 14.01 -9.20 1.54
CA ILE A 179 12.55 -9.45 1.56
C ILE A 179 12.27 -10.96 1.56
N ASN A 180 12.90 -11.71 0.65
CA ASN A 180 12.73 -13.17 0.56
C ASN A 180 13.22 -13.87 1.84
N TYR A 181 14.33 -13.40 2.44
CA TYR A 181 14.85 -13.91 3.70
C TYR A 181 13.87 -13.67 4.84
N LEU A 182 13.38 -12.44 5.01
CA LEU A 182 12.42 -12.09 6.07
C LEU A 182 11.12 -12.89 5.92
N TRP A 183 10.58 -13.00 4.71
CA TRP A 183 9.37 -13.78 4.43
C TRP A 183 9.51 -15.24 4.88
N LYS A 184 10.66 -15.86 4.61
CA LYS A 184 10.90 -17.29 4.93
C LYS A 184 11.34 -17.55 6.36
N ASN A 185 12.06 -16.61 6.99
CA ASN A 185 12.80 -16.87 8.22
C ASN A 185 12.43 -15.95 9.40
N ASP A 186 11.85 -14.77 9.16
CA ASP A 186 11.53 -13.80 10.21
C ASP A 186 10.20 -13.09 9.89
N ARG A 187 9.11 -13.86 10.05
CA ARG A 187 7.76 -13.42 9.69
C ARG A 187 7.30 -12.20 10.49
N ASP A 188 7.78 -12.04 11.73
CA ASP A 188 7.42 -10.90 12.58
C ASP A 188 8.02 -9.59 12.06
N LYS A 189 9.32 -9.59 11.67
CA LYS A 189 9.92 -8.41 11.03
C LYS A 189 9.30 -8.14 9.67
N PHE A 190 9.00 -9.19 8.90
CA PHE A 190 8.34 -9.05 7.61
C PHE A 190 6.96 -8.37 7.76
N VAL A 191 6.14 -8.80 8.71
CA VAL A 191 4.85 -8.16 9.02
C VAL A 191 5.03 -6.69 9.40
N LYS A 192 5.99 -6.37 10.27
CA LYS A 192 6.25 -4.98 10.68
C LYS A 192 6.66 -4.09 9.51
N TYR A 193 7.52 -4.61 8.64
CA TYR A 193 7.94 -3.95 7.42
C TYR A 193 6.73 -3.61 6.53
N CYS A 194 5.89 -4.60 6.19
CA CYS A 194 4.73 -4.37 5.32
C CYS A 194 3.67 -3.44 5.97
N ILE A 195 3.46 -3.54 7.30
CA ILE A 195 2.53 -2.63 7.99
C ILE A 195 3.03 -1.19 7.92
N GLY A 196 4.34 -0.96 8.09
CA GLY A 196 4.93 0.37 8.05
C GLY A 196 4.59 1.11 6.76
N ASP A 197 4.65 0.41 5.62
CA ASP A 197 4.44 1.01 4.30
C ASP A 197 3.03 1.57 4.10
N THR A 198 2.00 0.85 4.56
CA THR A 198 0.62 1.33 4.41
C THR A 198 0.18 2.25 5.54
N ARG A 199 0.67 2.00 6.76
CA ARG A 199 0.30 2.80 7.94
C ARG A 199 0.87 4.21 7.83
N ASP A 200 2.15 4.33 7.46
CA ASP A 200 2.85 5.61 7.41
C ASP A 200 2.22 6.52 6.33
N LEU A 201 1.77 5.94 5.20
CA LEU A 201 1.05 6.67 4.16
C LEU A 201 -0.30 7.23 4.62
N ILE A 202 -1.06 6.49 5.44
CA ILE A 202 -2.29 7.03 6.01
C ILE A 202 -1.98 8.24 6.89
N LEU A 203 -0.97 8.15 7.76
CA LEU A 203 -0.60 9.24 8.65
C LEU A 203 -0.16 10.48 7.88
N ILE A 204 0.66 10.30 6.84
CA ILE A 204 1.09 11.40 5.95
C ILE A 204 -0.11 12.01 5.22
N PHE A 205 -1.00 11.18 4.67
CA PHE A 205 -2.21 11.66 3.98
C PHE A 205 -3.12 12.47 4.90
N MET A 206 -3.32 12.02 6.14
CA MET A 206 -4.10 12.74 7.14
C MET A 206 -3.48 14.10 7.50
N ASP A 207 -2.15 14.15 7.67
CA ASP A 207 -1.40 15.38 7.96
C ASP A 207 -1.61 16.43 6.87
N MET A 208 -1.46 16.04 5.61
CA MET A 208 -1.68 16.92 4.44
C MET A 208 -3.11 17.48 4.36
N LEU A 209 -4.08 16.70 4.82
CA LEU A 209 -5.48 17.13 4.86
C LEU A 209 -5.82 17.98 6.10
N GLY A 210 -4.90 18.08 7.07
CA GLY A 210 -5.15 18.73 8.35
C GLY A 210 -6.19 17.99 9.20
N LEU A 211 -6.29 16.67 9.03
CA LEU A 211 -7.22 15.84 9.78
C LEU A 211 -6.56 15.40 11.09
N GLY A 212 -7.30 15.48 12.20
CA GLY A 212 -6.82 14.97 13.48
C GLY A 212 -6.61 13.47 13.44
N PHE A 213 -5.50 12.98 14.01
CA PHE A 213 -5.23 11.54 14.08
C PHE A 213 -6.27 10.84 14.95
N PRO A 214 -6.86 9.72 14.50
CA PRO A 214 -7.59 8.86 15.41
C PRO A 214 -6.64 8.39 16.52
N LYS A 215 -7.19 8.02 17.69
CA LYS A 215 -6.36 7.45 18.77
C LYS A 215 -5.58 6.25 18.19
N LEU A 216 -4.26 6.29 18.37
CA LEU A 216 -3.33 5.23 17.99
C LEU A 216 -3.42 4.04 18.95
#